data_AF-I5BSR6-F1
#
_entry.id   AF-I5BSR6-F1
#
_cell.length_a   1.000
_cell.length_b   1.000
_cell.length_c   1.000
_cell.angle_alpha   90.00
_cell.angle_beta   90.00
_cell.angle_gamma   90.00
#
_symmetry.space_group_name_H-M   'P 1'
#
loop_
_entity.id
_entity.type
_entity.pdbx_description
1 polymer ?
#
loop_
_entity_poly.entity_id
_entity_poly.type
_entity_poly.pdbx_seq_one_letter_code
_entity_poly.pdbx_strand_id
1 'polypeptide(L)'
;MAVLNIPAARVRQGDLTLYTTALKVSDLIQPGFYTVETLDPANDDDKGYQRLLNKGRAKKLADYVVKGQDARDAFLPTSVFLATDKSVPFDPSANTISIDTRVVGPFNVVDGQHRLEGLKVAAEKDPRVLDFEVPVNIAIDLPTLHQMCHFLIVNTTQKSVDKSVEQRIIARLTDALDIEDMPSLPKWILNTVEKGEVEKAIRYVDYLNDQQDSPWYGRIRKANDVSGTGRINQSSFAKSIVKYVLTANNPITAIRDFDKEKKIFLNYWKAIASTLDEGESETLYKYGGVELFCQFSIPFFMKLQTGGNYQVGTMETLLQSCFDNLEGEYAGVGHPEWWRTGGQAGRLNSGALRIVAQEMTRALNSASMAETIQV
;
A
#
# COMPACT_ATOMS: atom_id res chain seq x y z
N MET A 1 -26.49 -21.32 15.76
CA MET A 1 -25.48 -21.05 16.80
C MET A 1 -26.19 -20.56 18.03
N ALA A 2 -25.67 -20.87 19.21
CA ALA A 2 -26.24 -20.41 20.48
C ALA A 2 -25.92 -18.92 20.69
N VAL A 3 -26.80 -18.20 21.36
CA VAL A 3 -26.52 -16.83 21.82
C VAL A 3 -25.47 -16.91 22.93
N LEU A 4 -24.36 -16.21 22.77
CA LEU A 4 -23.31 -16.14 23.78
C LEU A 4 -23.62 -15.01 24.74
N ASN A 5 -23.69 -15.32 26.04
CA ASN A 5 -23.83 -14.32 27.09
C ASN A 5 -22.52 -14.26 27.85
N ILE A 6 -21.80 -13.15 27.71
CA ILE A 6 -20.43 -13.04 28.20
C ILE A 6 -20.29 -11.80 29.09
N PRO A 7 -19.64 -11.91 30.26
CA PRO A 7 -19.29 -10.75 31.07
C PRO A 7 -18.42 -9.77 30.28
N ALA A 8 -18.76 -8.49 30.33
CA ALA A 8 -18.02 -7.45 29.63
C ALA A 8 -18.06 -6.12 30.37
N ALA A 9 -16.96 -5.37 30.28
CA ALA A 9 -16.90 -3.98 30.72
C ALA A 9 -17.20 -3.06 29.54
N ARG A 10 -18.16 -2.14 29.71
CA ARG A 10 -18.39 -1.07 28.74
C ARG A 10 -17.35 0.02 28.90
N VAL A 11 -16.57 0.26 27.85
CA VAL A 11 -15.53 1.29 27.76
C VAL A 11 -15.97 2.34 26.73
N ARG A 12 -15.82 3.62 27.07
CA ARG A 12 -16.08 4.74 26.15
C ARG A 12 -14.78 5.50 25.90
N GLN A 13 -14.40 5.63 24.63
CA GLN A 13 -13.21 6.36 24.18
C GLN A 13 -13.62 7.41 23.16
N GLY A 14 -13.88 8.64 23.63
CA GLY A 14 -14.60 9.62 22.82
C GLY A 14 -16.00 9.10 22.49
N ASP A 15 -16.37 9.15 21.21
CA ASP A 15 -17.67 8.65 20.72
C ASP A 15 -17.69 7.12 20.51
N LEU A 16 -16.52 6.46 20.54
CA LEU A 16 -16.43 5.02 20.34
C LEU A 16 -16.84 4.27 21.61
N THR A 17 -17.81 3.36 21.47
CA THR A 17 -18.19 2.40 22.51
C THR A 17 -17.56 1.04 22.25
N LEU A 18 -16.89 0.52 23.27
CA LEU A 18 -16.19 -0.77 23.26
C LEU A 18 -16.74 -1.66 24.37
N TYR A 19 -16.81 -2.96 24.12
CA TYR A 19 -16.96 -3.97 25.15
C TYR A 19 -15.65 -4.73 25.32
N THR A 20 -15.02 -4.60 26.49
CA THR A 20 -13.85 -5.37 26.88
C THR A 20 -14.30 -6.64 27.59
N THR A 21 -13.90 -7.79 27.05
CA THR A 21 -14.32 -9.11 27.53
C THR A 21 -13.20 -10.15 27.36
N ALA A 22 -13.43 -11.36 27.87
CA ALA A 22 -12.60 -12.53 27.60
C ALA A 22 -13.43 -13.55 26.82
N LEU A 23 -12.87 -14.07 25.72
CA LEU A 23 -13.50 -15.11 24.91
C LEU A 23 -12.63 -16.36 24.88
N LYS A 24 -13.25 -17.53 24.94
CA LYS A 24 -12.57 -18.79 24.68
C LYS A 24 -12.20 -18.89 23.20
N VAL A 25 -11.10 -19.58 22.90
CA VAL A 25 -10.74 -19.91 21.51
C VAL A 25 -11.88 -20.66 20.83
N SER A 26 -12.57 -21.56 21.54
CA SER A 26 -13.72 -22.31 21.01
C SER A 26 -14.87 -21.43 20.53
N ASP A 27 -15.08 -20.25 21.14
CA ASP A 27 -16.09 -19.28 20.71
C ASP A 27 -15.58 -18.48 19.50
N LEU A 28 -14.32 -18.05 19.55
CA LEU A 28 -13.70 -17.23 18.50
C LEU A 28 -13.59 -17.97 17.16
N ILE A 29 -13.25 -19.25 17.15
CA ILE A 29 -13.02 -20.01 15.91
C ILE A 29 -14.30 -20.59 15.31
N GLN A 30 -15.48 -20.32 15.90
CA GLN A 30 -16.72 -20.83 15.34
C GLN A 30 -16.96 -20.25 13.94
N PRO A 31 -17.48 -21.04 12.99
CA PRO A 31 -17.79 -20.56 11.66
C PRO A 31 -18.70 -19.33 11.70
N GLY A 32 -18.28 -18.25 11.03
CA GLY A 32 -19.05 -17.01 10.96
C GLY A 32 -18.98 -16.11 12.20
N PHE A 33 -18.13 -16.43 13.19
CA PHE A 33 -17.93 -15.54 14.35
C PHE A 33 -17.18 -14.26 13.95
N TYR A 34 -16.10 -14.39 13.17
CA TYR A 34 -15.36 -13.26 12.64
C TYR A 34 -15.11 -13.42 11.15
N THR A 35 -14.78 -12.29 10.51
CA THR A 35 -14.27 -12.24 9.15
C THR A 35 -13.02 -11.37 9.11
N VAL A 36 -12.16 -11.68 8.15
CA VAL A 36 -10.97 -10.91 7.83
C VAL A 36 -11.23 -10.39 6.42
N GLU A 37 -11.50 -9.09 6.30
CA GLU A 37 -11.71 -8.44 5.01
C GLU A 37 -10.36 -8.35 4.26
N THR A 38 -9.95 -9.44 3.64
CA THR A 38 -8.72 -9.51 2.83
C THR A 38 -8.95 -8.89 1.47
N LEU A 39 -8.02 -8.04 1.01
CA LEU A 39 -7.95 -7.67 -0.41
C LEU A 39 -7.60 -8.90 -1.24
N ASP A 40 -8.54 -9.44 -2.02
CA ASP A 40 -8.31 -10.40 -3.08
C ASP A 40 -7.83 -9.67 -4.34
N PRO A 41 -6.56 -9.81 -4.74
CA PRO A 41 -6.04 -9.19 -5.96
C PRO A 41 -6.62 -9.78 -7.25
N ALA A 42 -7.33 -10.92 -7.20
CA ALA A 42 -7.96 -11.54 -8.36
C ALA A 42 -9.40 -11.04 -8.63
N ASN A 43 -9.93 -10.17 -7.77
CA ASN A 43 -11.27 -9.61 -7.90
C ASN A 43 -11.19 -8.08 -7.92
N ASP A 44 -11.38 -7.49 -9.10
CA ASP A 44 -11.34 -6.03 -9.30
C ASP A 44 -12.42 -5.29 -8.49
N ASP A 45 -13.49 -5.98 -8.07
CA ASP A 45 -14.56 -5.46 -7.20
C ASP A 45 -14.30 -5.67 -5.69
N ASP A 46 -13.16 -6.25 -5.30
CA ASP A 46 -12.93 -6.60 -3.90
C ASP A 46 -12.72 -5.36 -3.02
N LYS A 47 -13.57 -5.26 -2.00
CA LYS A 47 -13.62 -4.23 -0.97
C LYS A 47 -12.83 -4.58 0.29
N GLY A 48 -12.12 -5.71 0.33
CA GLY A 48 -11.22 -6.01 1.44
C GLY A 48 -10.17 -4.92 1.66
N TYR A 49 -9.55 -4.87 2.84
CA TYR A 49 -8.52 -3.87 3.18
C TYR A 49 -7.37 -4.41 4.04
N GLN A 50 -7.36 -5.71 4.33
CA GLN A 50 -6.39 -6.35 5.23
C GLN A 50 -5.38 -7.22 4.47
N ARG A 51 -4.22 -7.48 5.10
CA ARG A 51 -3.11 -8.23 4.48
C ARG A 51 -3.41 -9.73 4.39
N LEU A 52 -2.90 -10.37 3.34
CA LEU A 52 -2.77 -11.83 3.30
C LEU A 52 -1.99 -12.35 4.52
N LEU A 53 -2.47 -13.46 5.06
CA LEU A 53 -1.99 -14.00 6.31
C LEU A 53 -0.57 -14.58 6.19
N ASN A 54 0.34 -14.17 7.07
CA ASN A 54 1.67 -14.77 7.13
C ASN A 54 1.62 -16.12 7.88
N LYS A 55 1.53 -17.21 7.13
CA LYS A 55 1.49 -18.59 7.66
C LYS A 55 2.65 -18.91 8.63
N GLY A 56 3.84 -18.34 8.39
CA GLY A 56 4.99 -18.52 9.26
C GLY A 56 4.82 -17.90 10.65
N ARG A 57 4.18 -16.72 10.74
CA ARG A 57 3.88 -16.07 12.03
C ARG A 57 2.79 -16.82 12.80
N ALA A 58 1.74 -17.27 12.13
CA ALA A 58 0.69 -18.08 12.74
C ALA A 58 1.26 -19.38 13.31
N LYS A 59 2.12 -20.08 12.56
CA LYS A 59 2.80 -21.30 13.02
C LYS A 59 3.66 -21.06 14.27
N LYS A 60 4.46 -19.99 14.30
CA LYS A 60 5.27 -19.63 15.48
C LYS A 60 4.43 -19.37 16.72
N LEU A 61 3.31 -18.67 16.57
CA LEU A 61 2.38 -18.45 17.68
C LEU A 61 1.77 -19.75 18.15
N ALA A 62 1.33 -20.61 17.22
CA ALA A 62 0.76 -21.89 17.57
C ALA A 62 1.74 -22.75 18.38
N ASP A 63 2.99 -22.85 17.92
CA ASP A 63 4.04 -23.60 18.62
C ASP A 63 4.35 -22.98 20.00
N TYR A 64 4.28 -21.66 20.15
CA TYR A 64 4.43 -20.98 21.43
C TYR A 64 3.30 -21.32 22.40
N VAL A 65 2.03 -21.22 21.97
CA VAL A 65 0.87 -21.49 22.83
C VAL A 65 0.84 -22.93 23.29
N VAL A 66 1.09 -23.89 22.37
CA VAL A 66 1.10 -25.33 22.70
C VAL A 66 2.21 -25.64 23.70
N LYS A 67 3.44 -25.19 23.46
CA LYS A 67 4.57 -25.39 24.39
C LYS A 67 4.33 -24.72 25.73
N GLY A 68 3.77 -23.51 25.72
CA GLY A 68 3.51 -22.76 26.93
C GLY A 68 2.36 -23.33 27.76
N GLN A 69 1.42 -24.06 27.16
CA GLN A 69 0.44 -24.83 27.93
C GLN A 69 1.12 -25.95 28.73
N ASP A 70 2.07 -26.68 28.12
CA ASP A 70 2.81 -27.73 28.81
C ASP A 70 3.68 -27.17 29.96
N ALA A 71 4.34 -26.03 29.71
CA ALA A 71 5.17 -25.34 30.69
C ALA A 71 4.37 -24.50 31.71
N ARG A 72 3.06 -24.32 31.49
CA ARG A 72 2.16 -23.44 32.26
C ARG A 72 2.60 -21.97 32.28
N ASP A 73 3.17 -21.49 31.18
CA ASP A 73 3.66 -20.12 30.99
C ASP A 73 3.13 -19.46 29.70
N ALA A 74 2.14 -20.06 29.03
CA ALA A 74 1.45 -19.42 27.91
C ALA A 74 0.66 -18.19 28.39
N PHE A 75 1.02 -16.99 27.90
CA PHE A 75 0.27 -15.77 28.17
C PHE A 75 0.21 -14.87 26.92
N LEU A 76 -0.98 -14.34 26.61
CA LEU A 76 -1.22 -13.43 25.49
C LEU A 76 -1.96 -12.18 26.02
N PRO A 77 -1.24 -11.16 26.53
CA PRO A 77 -1.84 -10.07 27.28
C PRO A 77 -2.48 -9.01 26.39
N THR A 78 -2.13 -8.98 25.10
CA THR A 78 -2.67 -8.02 24.14
C THR A 78 -4.05 -8.47 23.68
N SER A 79 -5.02 -7.54 23.67
CA SER A 79 -6.39 -7.82 23.24
C SER A 79 -6.52 -7.98 21.73
N VAL A 80 -7.40 -8.86 21.26
CA VAL A 80 -7.86 -8.87 19.87
C VAL A 80 -8.87 -7.74 19.71
N PHE A 81 -8.78 -6.98 18.62
CA PHE A 81 -9.72 -5.89 18.35
C PHE A 81 -10.69 -6.31 17.25
N LEU A 82 -11.96 -6.45 17.61
CA LEU A 82 -13.07 -6.78 16.73
C LEU A 82 -13.98 -5.56 16.57
N ALA A 83 -14.64 -5.45 15.42
CA ALA A 83 -15.61 -4.39 15.16
C ALA A 83 -16.83 -4.90 14.40
N THR A 84 -17.95 -4.21 14.57
CA THR A 84 -19.17 -4.40 13.78
C THR A 84 -19.87 -3.04 13.60
N ASP A 85 -20.61 -2.90 12.50
CA ASP A 85 -21.50 -1.77 12.24
C ASP A 85 -22.84 -1.90 12.98
N LYS A 86 -23.09 -3.04 13.65
CA LYS A 86 -24.31 -3.31 14.41
C LYS A 86 -24.16 -3.02 15.89
N SER A 87 -25.29 -2.85 16.56
CA SER A 87 -25.33 -2.81 18.03
C SER A 87 -25.28 -4.22 18.59
N VAL A 88 -24.67 -4.35 19.77
CA VAL A 88 -24.70 -5.60 20.57
C VAL A 88 -25.42 -5.28 21.89
N PRO A 89 -26.48 -6.03 22.23
CA PRO A 89 -27.19 -5.84 23.50
C PRO A 89 -26.24 -5.97 24.69
N PHE A 90 -26.35 -5.02 25.63
CA PHE A 90 -25.62 -5.00 26.88
C PHE A 90 -26.58 -4.81 28.05
N ASP A 91 -26.52 -5.73 29.00
CA ASP A 91 -27.20 -5.63 30.28
C ASP A 91 -26.29 -4.93 31.30
N PRO A 92 -26.59 -3.67 31.68
CA PRO A 92 -25.79 -2.94 32.66
C PRO A 92 -25.93 -3.47 34.09
N SER A 93 -26.99 -4.22 34.40
CA SER A 93 -27.20 -4.80 35.73
C SER A 93 -26.32 -6.04 35.95
N ALA A 94 -26.16 -6.84 34.90
CA ALA A 94 -25.33 -8.05 34.90
C ALA A 94 -23.92 -7.84 34.32
N ASN A 95 -23.62 -6.64 33.78
CA ASN A 95 -22.41 -6.37 32.99
C ASN A 95 -22.15 -7.45 31.94
N THR A 96 -23.18 -7.78 31.16
CA THR A 96 -23.15 -8.91 30.23
C THR A 96 -23.53 -8.44 28.83
N ILE A 97 -22.80 -8.88 27.81
CA ILE A 97 -23.19 -8.72 26.41
C ILE A 97 -23.81 -10.01 25.88
N SER A 98 -24.81 -9.86 25.00
CA SER A 98 -25.47 -10.99 24.32
C SER A 98 -25.15 -10.97 22.83
N ILE A 99 -24.32 -11.90 22.37
CA ILE A 99 -23.89 -12.01 20.97
C ILE A 99 -24.70 -13.10 20.28
N ASP A 100 -25.52 -12.70 19.30
CA ASP A 100 -26.11 -13.62 18.31
C ASP A 100 -25.50 -13.32 16.93
N THR A 101 -24.59 -14.17 16.48
CA THR A 101 -23.91 -14.02 15.18
C THR A 101 -24.86 -14.09 13.99
N ARG A 102 -26.10 -14.60 14.16
CA ARG A 102 -27.12 -14.59 13.09
C ARG A 102 -27.75 -13.21 12.91
N VAL A 103 -27.71 -12.37 13.93
CA VAL A 103 -28.28 -11.01 13.94
C VAL A 103 -27.18 -9.98 13.67
N VAL A 104 -26.06 -10.11 14.37
CA VAL A 104 -24.92 -9.17 14.29
C VAL A 104 -24.08 -9.44 13.03
N GLY A 105 -24.07 -10.68 12.55
CA GLY A 105 -23.12 -11.12 11.51
C GLY A 105 -21.72 -11.38 12.10
N PRO A 106 -20.74 -11.70 11.23
CA PRO A 106 -19.36 -11.85 11.64
C PRO A 106 -18.76 -10.51 12.07
N PHE A 107 -17.94 -10.50 13.11
CA PHE A 107 -17.16 -9.33 13.47
C PHE A 107 -15.95 -9.17 12.54
N ASN A 108 -15.69 -7.95 12.10
CA ASN A 108 -14.48 -7.60 11.37
C ASN A 108 -13.27 -7.56 12.32
N VAL A 109 -12.20 -8.27 11.97
CA VAL A 109 -10.96 -8.28 12.75
C VAL A 109 -10.15 -7.02 12.43
N VAL A 110 -10.15 -6.01 13.30
CA VAL A 110 -9.39 -4.77 13.10
C VAL A 110 -7.92 -4.91 13.53
N ASP A 111 -7.66 -5.67 14.58
CA ASP A 111 -6.31 -6.09 14.96
C ASP A 111 -6.31 -7.49 15.59
N GLY A 112 -5.22 -8.23 15.39
CA GLY A 112 -5.04 -9.57 15.93
C GLY A 112 -5.29 -10.72 14.97
N GLN A 113 -5.39 -10.48 13.66
CA GLN A 113 -5.63 -11.54 12.65
C GLN A 113 -4.62 -12.72 12.77
N HIS A 114 -3.33 -12.42 12.94
CA HIS A 114 -2.29 -13.45 13.08
C HIS A 114 -2.40 -14.20 14.40
N ARG A 115 -3.00 -13.57 15.43
CA ARG A 115 -3.25 -14.18 16.73
C ARG A 115 -4.40 -15.18 16.64
N LEU A 116 -5.53 -14.77 16.06
CA LEU A 116 -6.67 -15.64 15.83
C LEU A 116 -6.28 -16.87 15.00
N GLU A 117 -5.54 -16.67 13.91
CA GLU A 117 -5.09 -17.81 13.08
C GLU A 117 -4.10 -18.72 13.81
N GLY A 118 -3.14 -18.15 14.54
CA GLY A 118 -2.22 -18.98 15.32
C GLY A 118 -2.92 -19.77 16.42
N LEU A 119 -3.96 -19.21 17.05
CA LEU A 119 -4.81 -19.92 18.02
C LEU A 119 -5.64 -21.02 17.36
N LYS A 120 -6.17 -20.78 16.16
CA LYS A 120 -6.86 -21.81 15.37
C LYS A 120 -5.94 -22.99 15.05
N VAL A 121 -4.73 -22.71 14.53
CA VAL A 121 -3.71 -23.74 14.27
C VAL A 121 -3.25 -24.44 15.55
N ALA A 122 -3.20 -23.73 16.68
CA ALA A 122 -2.88 -24.32 17.98
C ALA A 122 -3.97 -25.28 18.46
N ALA A 123 -5.25 -24.90 18.33
CA ALA A 123 -6.40 -25.72 18.69
C ALA A 123 -6.51 -27.00 17.84
N GLU A 124 -6.08 -26.96 16.58
CA GLU A 124 -5.97 -28.15 15.72
C GLU A 124 -4.89 -29.13 16.23
N LYS A 125 -3.82 -28.63 16.85
CA LYS A 125 -2.73 -29.46 17.40
C LYS A 125 -3.01 -29.95 18.82
N ASP A 126 -3.68 -29.13 19.62
CA ASP A 126 -3.95 -29.39 21.02
C ASP A 126 -5.34 -28.88 21.42
N PRO A 127 -6.31 -29.78 21.65
CA PRO A 127 -7.67 -29.42 22.02
C PRO A 127 -7.77 -28.60 23.32
N ARG A 128 -6.78 -28.66 24.22
CA ARG A 128 -6.77 -27.83 25.46
C ARG A 128 -6.75 -26.33 25.15
N VAL A 129 -6.31 -25.95 23.95
CA VAL A 129 -6.30 -24.55 23.49
C VAL A 129 -7.72 -24.02 23.29
N LEU A 130 -8.72 -24.88 23.06
CA LEU A 130 -10.11 -24.47 22.89
C LEU A 130 -10.66 -23.74 24.13
N ASP A 131 -10.20 -24.11 25.32
CA ASP A 131 -10.58 -23.46 26.59
C ASP A 131 -9.68 -22.28 26.97
N PHE A 132 -8.65 -21.99 26.18
CA PHE A 132 -7.77 -20.84 26.41
C PHE A 132 -8.56 -19.54 26.19
N GLU A 133 -8.52 -18.63 27.16
CA GLU A 133 -9.21 -17.35 27.08
C GLU A 133 -8.29 -16.25 26.54
N VAL A 134 -8.84 -15.39 25.69
CA VAL A 134 -8.13 -14.29 25.07
C VAL A 134 -8.85 -12.98 25.41
N PRO A 135 -8.13 -11.92 25.81
CA PRO A 135 -8.75 -10.60 25.96
C PRO A 135 -9.24 -10.10 24.60
N VAL A 136 -10.47 -9.61 24.54
CA VAL A 136 -11.09 -9.09 23.32
C VAL A 136 -11.73 -7.74 23.60
N ASN A 137 -11.48 -6.79 22.71
CA ASN A 137 -12.20 -5.53 22.64
C ASN A 137 -13.11 -5.56 21.42
N ILE A 138 -14.41 -5.32 21.62
CA ILE A 138 -15.42 -5.32 20.56
C ILE A 138 -15.96 -3.90 20.40
N ALA A 139 -15.66 -3.23 19.29
CA ALA A 139 -16.32 -2.00 18.88
C ALA A 139 -17.68 -2.32 18.26
N ILE A 140 -18.70 -1.58 18.67
CA ILE A 140 -20.06 -1.70 18.15
C ILE A 140 -20.50 -0.39 17.53
N ASP A 141 -21.54 -0.44 16.69
CA ASP A 141 -22.08 0.73 16.00
C ASP A 141 -20.99 1.50 15.24
N LEU A 142 -20.00 0.79 14.69
CA LEU A 142 -18.84 1.36 14.02
C LEU A 142 -18.93 1.10 12.51
N PRO A 143 -19.25 2.10 11.67
CA PRO A 143 -19.37 1.93 10.23
C PRO A 143 -18.08 1.38 9.59
N THR A 144 -18.20 0.62 8.50
CA THR A 144 -17.05 -0.04 7.84
C THR A 144 -15.92 0.93 7.51
N LEU A 145 -16.25 2.12 6.99
CA LEU A 145 -15.24 3.15 6.69
C LEU A 145 -14.43 3.53 7.95
N HIS A 146 -15.10 3.69 9.10
CA HIS A 146 -14.44 3.98 10.37
C HIS A 146 -13.59 2.81 10.85
N GLN A 147 -14.03 1.56 10.63
CA GLN A 147 -13.23 0.37 10.96
C GLN A 147 -11.92 0.34 10.17
N MET A 148 -11.93 0.74 8.89
CA MET A 148 -10.72 0.89 8.06
C MET A 148 -9.76 1.94 8.63
N CYS A 149 -10.30 3.06 9.12
CA CYS A 149 -9.49 4.10 9.77
C CYS A 149 -8.83 3.57 11.05
N HIS A 150 -9.60 2.88 11.90
CA HIS A 150 -9.05 2.28 13.11
C HIS A 150 -7.97 1.23 12.79
N PHE A 151 -8.16 0.44 11.74
CA PHE A 151 -7.13 -0.49 11.25
C PHE A 151 -5.84 0.24 10.90
N LEU A 152 -5.92 1.33 10.12
CA LEU A 152 -4.77 2.17 9.79
C LEU A 152 -4.11 2.72 11.04
N ILE A 153 -4.87 3.35 11.93
CA ILE A 153 -4.34 4.02 13.13
C ILE A 153 -3.58 3.04 14.02
N VAL A 154 -4.17 1.89 14.32
CA VAL A 154 -3.56 0.88 15.19
C VAL A 154 -2.28 0.34 14.56
N ASN A 155 -2.32 0.01 13.27
CA ASN A 155 -1.20 -0.64 12.62
C ASN A 155 -0.11 0.32 12.09
N THR A 156 -0.35 1.61 11.95
CA THR A 156 0.72 2.59 11.63
C THR A 156 1.44 3.08 12.88
N THR A 157 0.75 3.11 14.04
CA THR A 157 1.33 3.58 15.31
C THR A 157 2.11 2.51 16.07
N GLN A 158 1.71 1.22 16.01
CA GLN A 158 2.34 0.15 16.81
C GLN A 158 3.32 -0.73 16.03
N LYS A 159 3.05 -1.07 14.76
CA LYS A 159 3.97 -1.82 13.87
C LYS A 159 3.55 -1.73 12.39
N SER A 160 4.30 -0.96 11.60
CA SER A 160 3.93 -0.55 10.23
C SER A 160 3.23 -1.63 9.38
N VAL A 161 2.03 -1.28 8.89
CA VAL A 161 1.33 -1.95 7.76
C VAL A 161 2.26 -2.06 6.56
N ASP A 162 2.00 -3.00 5.64
CA ASP A 162 2.59 -2.95 4.31
C ASP A 162 2.14 -1.63 3.67
N LYS A 163 3.10 -0.87 3.14
CA LYS A 163 2.83 0.43 2.54
C LYS A 163 1.79 0.35 1.42
N SER A 164 1.69 -0.78 0.71
CA SER A 164 0.68 -0.95 -0.34
C SER A 164 -0.74 -1.01 0.21
N VAL A 165 -0.95 -1.67 1.35
CA VAL A 165 -2.26 -1.75 2.00
C VAL A 165 -2.62 -0.41 2.63
N GLU A 166 -1.65 0.26 3.26
CA GLU A 166 -1.83 1.62 3.79
C GLU A 166 -2.32 2.58 2.69
N GLN A 167 -1.63 2.60 1.54
CA GLN A 167 -1.97 3.50 0.44
C GLN A 167 -3.33 3.20 -0.19
N ARG A 168 -3.73 1.92 -0.30
CA ARG A 168 -5.06 1.54 -0.81
C ARG A 168 -6.19 1.98 0.11
N ILE A 169 -6.01 1.86 1.43
CA ILE A 169 -7.00 2.36 2.38
C ILE A 169 -7.10 3.88 2.28
N ILE A 170 -5.96 4.59 2.20
CA ILE A 170 -5.95 6.04 2.00
C ILE A 170 -6.70 6.41 0.72
N ALA A 171 -6.46 5.71 -0.40
CA ALA A 171 -7.15 5.98 -1.66
C ALA A 171 -8.68 5.83 -1.54
N ARG A 172 -9.15 4.77 -0.87
CA ARG A 172 -10.60 4.59 -0.64
C ARG A 172 -11.19 5.63 0.30
N LEU A 173 -10.46 6.05 1.33
CA LEU A 173 -10.87 7.16 2.18
C LEU A 173 -10.97 8.45 1.37
N THR A 174 -10.09 8.65 0.37
CA THR A 174 -10.17 9.78 -0.55
C THR A 174 -11.41 9.69 -1.45
N ASP A 175 -11.70 8.53 -2.05
CA ASP A 175 -12.91 8.37 -2.87
C ASP A 175 -14.20 8.60 -2.08
N ALA A 176 -14.20 8.27 -0.78
CA ALA A 176 -15.36 8.40 0.09
C ALA A 176 -15.57 9.82 0.65
N LEU A 177 -14.56 10.71 0.59
CA LEU A 177 -14.61 12.08 1.14
C LEU A 177 -15.83 12.88 0.64
N ASP A 178 -16.23 12.68 -0.61
CA ASP A 178 -17.29 13.45 -1.28
C ASP A 178 -18.70 12.83 -1.13
N ILE A 179 -18.80 11.63 -0.54
CA ILE A 179 -20.03 10.80 -0.59
C ILE A 179 -20.51 10.41 0.82
N GLU A 180 -19.62 10.25 1.79
CA GLU A 180 -19.95 9.79 3.15
C GLU A 180 -19.46 10.77 4.23
N ASP A 181 -20.15 10.82 5.38
CA ASP A 181 -19.66 11.54 6.56
C ASP A 181 -18.34 10.93 7.02
N MET A 182 -17.25 11.66 6.80
CA MET A 182 -15.91 11.16 7.10
C MET A 182 -15.69 11.03 8.62
N PRO A 183 -15.08 9.92 9.09
CA PRO A 183 -14.69 9.78 10.48
C PRO A 183 -13.74 10.89 10.93
N SER A 184 -13.73 11.17 12.23
CA SER A 184 -12.66 11.96 12.84
C SER A 184 -11.31 11.23 12.65
N LEU A 185 -10.54 11.69 11.66
CA LEU A 185 -9.23 11.15 11.33
C LEU A 185 -8.13 11.92 12.06
N PRO A 186 -7.05 11.26 12.50
CA PRO A 186 -5.83 11.96 12.87
C PRO A 186 -5.38 12.88 11.74
N LYS A 187 -4.96 14.09 12.08
CA LYS A 187 -4.60 15.15 11.12
C LYS A 187 -3.63 14.71 10.03
N TRP A 188 -2.71 13.79 10.32
CA TRP A 188 -1.77 13.28 9.34
C TRP A 188 -2.43 12.35 8.29
N ILE A 189 -3.45 11.56 8.66
CA ILE A 189 -4.24 10.76 7.71
C ILE A 189 -5.13 11.69 6.90
N LEU A 190 -5.86 12.58 7.58
CA LEU A 190 -6.75 13.55 6.97
C LEU A 190 -6.03 14.38 5.89
N ASN A 191 -4.88 14.98 6.22
CA ASN A 191 -4.07 15.73 5.26
C ASN A 191 -3.63 14.90 4.05
N THR A 192 -3.43 13.59 4.20
CA THR A 192 -3.01 12.72 3.09
C THR A 192 -4.21 12.37 2.21
N VAL A 193 -5.36 12.11 2.84
CA VAL A 193 -6.64 11.78 2.20
C VAL A 193 -7.18 12.99 1.43
N GLU A 194 -7.23 14.17 2.04
CA GLU A 194 -7.70 15.44 1.43
C GLU A 194 -6.85 15.89 0.24
N LYS A 195 -5.54 15.60 0.26
CA LYS A 195 -4.67 15.95 -0.87
C LYS A 195 -4.88 15.04 -2.08
N GLY A 196 -5.41 13.83 -1.88
CA GLY A 196 -5.65 12.83 -2.94
C GLY A 196 -4.40 12.39 -3.72
N GLU A 197 -3.19 12.79 -3.31
CA GLU A 197 -1.95 12.50 -4.04
C GLU A 197 -1.66 11.00 -4.10
N VAL A 198 -1.97 10.26 -3.03
CA VAL A 198 -1.75 8.81 -2.97
C VAL A 198 -2.72 8.06 -3.89
N GLU A 199 -4.00 8.43 -3.89
CA GLU A 199 -5.02 7.87 -4.78
C GLU A 199 -4.65 8.13 -6.25
N LYS A 200 -4.34 9.40 -6.58
CA LYS A 200 -3.91 9.79 -7.92
C LYS A 200 -2.65 9.04 -8.35
N ALA A 201 -1.69 8.83 -7.45
CA ALA A 201 -0.48 8.06 -7.74
C ALA A 201 -0.75 6.56 -7.99
N ILE A 202 -1.66 5.95 -7.23
CA ILE A 202 -2.11 4.57 -7.48
C ILE A 202 -2.74 4.47 -8.86
N ARG A 203 -3.59 5.43 -9.25
CA ARG A 203 -4.24 5.45 -10.56
C ARG A 203 -3.24 5.58 -11.72
N TYR A 204 -2.14 6.32 -11.55
CA TYR A 204 -1.03 6.30 -12.52
C TYR A 204 -0.42 4.91 -12.63
N VAL A 205 -0.12 4.27 -11.49
CA VAL A 205 0.52 2.96 -11.44
C VAL A 205 -0.36 1.88 -12.08
N ASP A 206 -1.65 1.85 -11.75
CA ASP A 206 -2.60 0.90 -12.33
C ASP A 206 -2.72 1.13 -13.84
N TYR A 207 -2.85 2.38 -14.29
CA TYR A 207 -2.85 2.70 -15.72
C TYR A 207 -1.59 2.18 -16.43
N LEU A 208 -0.40 2.43 -15.89
CA LEU A 208 0.85 1.93 -16.47
C LEU A 208 0.95 0.40 -16.46
N ASN A 209 0.41 -0.27 -15.45
CA ASN A 209 0.48 -1.72 -15.33
C ASN A 209 -0.52 -2.44 -16.24
N ASP A 210 -1.65 -1.82 -16.56
CA ASP A 210 -2.78 -2.48 -17.22
C ASP A 210 -2.85 -2.18 -18.73
N GLN A 211 -2.16 -1.14 -19.24
CA GLN A 211 -2.07 -0.88 -20.69
C GLN A 211 -1.09 -1.84 -21.39
N GLN A 212 -1.56 -2.58 -22.40
CA GLN A 212 -0.75 -3.59 -23.12
C GLN A 212 0.49 -3.02 -23.82
N ASP A 213 0.41 -1.77 -24.29
CA ASP A 213 1.50 -1.07 -24.95
C ASP A 213 2.45 -0.34 -23.96
N SER A 214 2.22 -0.51 -22.65
CA SER A 214 3.07 0.06 -21.62
C SER A 214 4.32 -0.80 -21.39
N PRO A 215 5.50 -0.18 -21.24
CA PRO A 215 6.70 -0.89 -20.78
C PRO A 215 6.55 -1.54 -19.40
N TRP A 216 5.55 -1.09 -18.62
CA TRP A 216 5.24 -1.59 -17.29
C TRP A 216 4.14 -2.65 -17.26
N TYR A 217 3.59 -3.05 -18.41
CA TYR A 217 2.49 -4.01 -18.49
C TYR A 217 2.81 -5.31 -17.74
N GLY A 218 2.05 -5.59 -16.68
CA GLY A 218 2.24 -6.75 -15.80
C GLY A 218 3.58 -6.79 -15.04
N ARG A 219 4.35 -5.69 -15.01
CA ARG A 219 5.66 -5.62 -14.33
C ARG A 219 5.57 -5.00 -12.93
N ILE A 220 4.40 -4.47 -12.55
CA ILE A 220 4.18 -3.87 -11.23
C ILE A 220 3.36 -4.84 -10.37
N ARG A 221 3.95 -5.25 -9.25
CA ARG A 221 3.31 -6.14 -8.30
C ARG A 221 2.28 -5.35 -7.49
N LYS A 222 1.00 -5.70 -7.63
CA LYS A 222 -0.10 -5.14 -6.84
C LYS A 222 -0.03 -5.68 -5.41
N ALA A 223 -0.79 -5.07 -4.50
CA ALA A 223 -0.87 -5.56 -3.13
C ALA A 223 -1.38 -7.01 -3.14
N ASN A 224 -0.79 -7.90 -2.33
CA ASN A 224 -1.19 -9.31 -2.18
C ASN A 224 -0.91 -10.27 -3.38
N ASP A 225 -0.23 -9.83 -4.44
CA ASP A 225 0.27 -10.73 -5.49
C ASP A 225 1.23 -11.80 -4.93
N VAL A 226 1.21 -13.00 -5.56
CA VAL A 226 2.09 -14.12 -5.20
C VAL A 226 3.56 -13.68 -5.31
N SER A 227 4.39 -14.09 -4.35
CA SER A 227 5.83 -13.74 -4.35
C SER A 227 6.50 -14.21 -5.64
N GLY A 228 6.89 -13.29 -6.52
CA GLY A 228 7.62 -13.58 -7.76
C GLY A 228 7.04 -12.92 -9.03
N THR A 229 5.82 -12.38 -8.99
CA THR A 229 5.24 -11.62 -10.10
C THR A 229 5.57 -10.13 -9.95
N GLY A 230 6.17 -9.51 -10.97
CA GLY A 230 6.50 -8.09 -11.00
C GLY A 230 7.90 -7.72 -10.48
N ARG A 231 8.52 -6.71 -11.10
CA ARG A 231 9.89 -6.24 -10.82
C ARG A 231 9.95 -5.15 -9.73
N ILE A 232 8.82 -4.47 -9.47
CA ILE A 232 8.67 -3.47 -8.40
C ILE A 232 7.31 -3.61 -7.71
N ASN A 233 7.20 -3.26 -6.43
CA ASN A 233 5.92 -3.13 -5.73
C ASN A 233 5.21 -1.81 -6.07
N GLN A 234 3.89 -1.87 -6.23
CA GLN A 234 3.01 -0.71 -6.45
C GLN A 234 3.31 0.42 -5.46
N SER A 235 3.57 0.08 -4.19
CA SER A 235 3.77 1.10 -3.15
C SER A 235 5.05 1.92 -3.31
N SER A 236 6.13 1.30 -3.79
CA SER A 236 7.37 2.06 -4.03
C SER A 236 7.22 2.96 -5.24
N PHE A 237 6.53 2.50 -6.29
CA PHE A 237 6.28 3.32 -7.47
C PHE A 237 5.36 4.51 -7.13
N ALA A 238 4.22 4.25 -6.48
CA ALA A 238 3.32 5.30 -6.05
C ALA A 238 4.02 6.33 -5.15
N LYS A 239 4.93 5.88 -4.27
CA LYS A 239 5.74 6.78 -3.43
C LYS A 239 6.64 7.71 -4.26
N SER A 240 7.33 7.21 -5.29
CA SER A 240 8.16 8.05 -6.17
C SER A 240 7.31 9.01 -7.02
N ILE A 241 6.10 8.60 -7.42
CA ILE A 241 5.13 9.47 -8.11
C ILE A 241 4.68 10.62 -7.20
N VAL A 242 4.24 10.33 -5.97
CA VAL A 242 3.86 11.38 -5.00
C VAL A 242 5.04 12.35 -4.76
N LYS A 243 6.25 11.82 -4.63
CA LYS A 243 7.44 12.59 -4.28
C LYS A 243 7.95 13.52 -5.39
N TYR A 244 7.79 13.15 -6.66
CA TYR A 244 8.43 13.87 -7.77
C TYR A 244 7.53 14.21 -8.95
N VAL A 245 6.44 13.47 -9.15
CA VAL A 245 5.53 13.67 -10.29
C VAL A 245 4.35 14.52 -9.86
N LEU A 246 3.75 14.23 -8.70
CA LEU A 246 2.62 14.97 -8.14
C LEU A 246 3.06 16.18 -7.29
N THR A 247 4.09 16.88 -7.74
CA THR A 247 4.60 18.08 -7.07
C THR A 247 4.24 19.31 -7.88
N ALA A 248 3.99 20.43 -7.19
CA ALA A 248 3.56 21.69 -7.84
C ALA A 248 4.56 22.25 -8.86
N ASN A 249 5.84 21.87 -8.77
CA ASN A 249 6.89 22.25 -9.70
C ASN A 249 7.01 21.32 -10.92
N ASN A 250 6.25 20.22 -10.98
CA ASN A 250 6.24 19.35 -12.13
C ASN A 250 5.12 19.78 -13.11
N PRO A 251 5.46 20.24 -14.33
CA PRO A 251 4.47 20.77 -15.28
C PRO A 251 3.39 19.79 -15.69
N ILE A 252 3.62 18.48 -15.55
CA ILE A 252 2.60 17.49 -15.86
C ILE A 252 1.33 17.72 -15.03
N THR A 253 1.46 18.16 -13.77
CA THR A 253 0.31 18.46 -12.90
C THR A 253 -0.44 19.73 -13.30
N ALA A 254 0.18 20.62 -14.07
CA ALA A 254 -0.44 21.87 -14.53
C ALA A 254 -1.45 21.65 -15.66
N ILE A 255 -1.48 20.46 -16.27
CA ILE A 255 -2.42 20.09 -17.34
C ILE A 255 -3.87 20.04 -16.82
N ARG A 256 -4.07 19.70 -15.53
CA ARG A 256 -5.38 19.62 -14.85
C ARG A 256 -6.41 18.73 -15.57
N ASP A 257 -5.93 17.69 -16.23
CA ASP A 257 -6.74 16.68 -16.93
C ASP A 257 -6.04 15.33 -16.75
N PHE A 258 -6.49 14.55 -15.77
CA PHE A 258 -5.80 13.34 -15.36
C PHE A 258 -5.69 12.29 -16.48
N ASP A 259 -6.66 12.24 -17.41
CA ASP A 259 -6.59 11.32 -18.55
C ASP A 259 -5.49 11.70 -19.53
N LYS A 260 -5.25 13.01 -19.73
CA LYS A 260 -4.09 13.48 -20.49
C LYS A 260 -2.79 13.27 -19.72
N GLU A 261 -2.76 13.60 -18.44
CA GLU A 261 -1.56 13.45 -17.62
C GLU A 261 -1.04 12.01 -17.63
N LYS A 262 -1.90 11.01 -17.39
CA LYS A 262 -1.50 9.59 -17.39
C LYS A 262 -1.03 9.10 -18.75
N LYS A 263 -1.59 9.60 -19.85
CA LYS A 263 -1.14 9.31 -21.22
C LYS A 263 0.24 9.93 -21.52
N ILE A 264 0.48 11.16 -21.07
CA ILE A 264 1.77 11.83 -21.21
C ILE A 264 2.84 11.11 -20.39
N PHE A 265 2.50 10.68 -19.17
CA PHE A 265 3.41 9.90 -18.35
C PHE A 265 3.69 8.50 -18.93
N LEU A 266 2.71 7.87 -19.57
CA LEU A 266 2.92 6.64 -20.35
C LEU A 266 3.86 6.87 -21.52
N ASN A 267 3.69 7.95 -22.28
CA ASN A 267 4.60 8.30 -23.38
C ASN A 267 6.04 8.52 -22.90
N TYR A 268 6.20 9.14 -21.72
CA TYR A 268 7.50 9.32 -21.09
C TYR A 268 8.19 7.99 -20.78
N TRP A 269 7.46 7.04 -20.19
CA TRP A 269 8.00 5.70 -19.95
C TRP A 269 8.28 4.91 -21.23
N LYS A 270 7.44 5.06 -22.26
CA LYS A 270 7.69 4.46 -23.59
C LYS A 270 8.99 4.97 -24.19
N ALA A 271 9.22 6.28 -24.15
CA ALA A 271 10.46 6.88 -24.65
C ALA A 271 11.69 6.37 -23.88
N ILE A 272 11.61 6.32 -22.54
CA ILE A 272 12.68 5.76 -21.71
C ILE A 272 12.98 4.30 -22.07
N ALA A 273 11.95 3.46 -22.19
CA ALA A 273 12.13 2.05 -22.51
C ALA A 273 12.68 1.84 -23.92
N SER A 274 12.18 2.60 -24.90
CA SER A 274 12.67 2.58 -26.28
C SER A 274 14.16 2.92 -26.38
N THR A 275 14.64 3.86 -25.55
CA THR A 275 16.06 4.25 -25.52
C THR A 275 16.95 3.31 -24.71
N LEU A 276 16.44 2.69 -23.63
CA LEU A 276 17.27 2.03 -22.61
C LEU A 276 17.00 0.54 -22.38
N ASP A 277 15.98 -0.04 -23.02
CA ASP A 277 15.60 -1.45 -22.84
C ASP A 277 15.71 -2.25 -24.14
N GLU A 278 16.77 -3.05 -24.26
CA GLU A 278 16.94 -4.03 -25.34
C GLU A 278 16.32 -5.41 -24.99
N GLY A 279 15.54 -5.50 -23.91
CA GLY A 279 14.88 -6.72 -23.43
C GLY A 279 15.54 -7.36 -22.21
N GLU A 280 16.76 -6.93 -21.86
CA GLU A 280 17.52 -7.44 -20.70
C GLU A 280 17.55 -6.47 -19.51
N SER A 281 16.92 -5.30 -19.61
CA SER A 281 16.98 -4.30 -18.54
C SER A 281 16.21 -4.78 -17.31
N GLU A 282 16.93 -4.94 -16.19
CA GLU A 282 16.34 -5.39 -14.92
C GLU A 282 16.21 -4.22 -13.94
N THR A 283 17.27 -3.40 -13.82
CA THR A 283 17.32 -2.30 -12.83
C THR A 283 16.40 -1.13 -13.21
N LEU A 284 16.16 -0.94 -14.52
CA LEU A 284 15.24 0.07 -15.05
C LEU A 284 13.82 -0.13 -14.50
N TYR A 285 13.41 -1.40 -14.35
CA TYR A 285 12.07 -1.77 -13.87
C TYR A 285 12.02 -2.09 -12.37
N LYS A 286 13.05 -1.70 -11.62
CA LYS A 286 13.15 -1.80 -10.17
C LYS A 286 13.11 -0.40 -9.54
N TYR A 287 13.24 -0.35 -8.22
CA TYR A 287 13.28 0.91 -7.45
C TYR A 287 14.27 1.95 -8.03
N GLY A 288 15.45 1.53 -8.49
CA GLY A 288 16.47 2.44 -9.00
C GLY A 288 16.04 3.23 -10.23
N GLY A 289 15.50 2.56 -11.25
CA GLY A 289 14.99 3.24 -12.44
C GLY A 289 13.78 4.12 -12.15
N VAL A 290 12.83 3.63 -11.35
CA VAL A 290 11.65 4.42 -10.94
C VAL A 290 12.04 5.67 -10.16
N GLU A 291 12.92 5.56 -9.17
CA GLU A 291 13.37 6.71 -8.38
C GLU A 291 14.08 7.74 -9.27
N LEU A 292 14.98 7.31 -10.17
CA LEU A 292 15.72 8.21 -11.06
C LEU A 292 14.80 8.94 -12.03
N PHE A 293 13.98 8.22 -12.80
CA PHE A 293 13.18 8.81 -13.87
C PHE A 293 11.96 9.57 -13.34
N CYS A 294 11.38 9.17 -12.20
CA CYS A 294 10.42 10.04 -11.52
C CYS A 294 11.07 11.35 -11.06
N GLN A 295 12.28 11.32 -10.50
CA GLN A 295 12.99 12.53 -10.10
C GLN A 295 13.35 13.41 -11.31
N PHE A 296 13.83 12.80 -12.40
CA PHE A 296 14.20 13.50 -13.64
C PHE A 296 12.99 14.03 -14.42
N SER A 297 11.79 13.54 -14.14
CA SER A 297 10.57 14.01 -14.81
C SER A 297 10.32 15.51 -14.66
N ILE A 298 10.73 16.13 -13.55
CA ILE A 298 10.55 17.57 -13.30
C ILE A 298 11.30 18.42 -14.35
N PRO A 299 12.65 18.37 -14.44
CA PRO A 299 13.38 19.14 -15.45
C PRO A 299 13.02 18.71 -16.88
N PHE A 300 12.72 17.43 -17.10
CA PHE A 300 12.31 16.93 -18.41
C PHE A 300 11.00 17.54 -18.91
N PHE A 301 9.94 17.52 -18.09
CA PHE A 301 8.66 18.12 -18.47
C PHE A 301 8.70 19.65 -18.49
N MET A 302 9.54 20.31 -17.67
CA MET A 302 9.82 21.75 -17.80
C MET A 302 10.37 22.08 -19.18
N LYS A 303 11.23 21.23 -19.72
CA LYS A 303 11.79 21.42 -21.05
C LYS A 303 10.77 21.22 -22.16
N LEU A 304 9.95 20.17 -22.05
CA LEU A 304 8.90 19.88 -23.03
C LEU A 304 7.75 20.90 -23.00
N GLN A 305 7.48 21.52 -21.85
CA GLN A 305 6.43 22.53 -21.73
C GLN A 305 6.66 23.71 -22.69
N THR A 306 7.91 24.07 -22.98
CA THR A 306 8.25 25.11 -23.95
C THR A 306 7.83 24.75 -25.39
N GLY A 307 7.88 23.46 -25.75
CA GLY A 307 7.49 22.97 -27.07
C GLY A 307 6.04 22.48 -27.16
N GLY A 308 5.41 22.16 -26.03
CA GLY A 308 4.02 21.69 -25.95
C GLY A 308 3.76 20.32 -26.60
N ASN A 309 4.79 19.60 -27.04
CA ASN A 309 4.67 18.31 -27.72
C ASN A 309 5.11 17.16 -26.81
N TYR A 310 4.15 16.29 -26.47
CA TYR A 310 4.33 15.15 -25.58
C TYR A 310 4.23 13.80 -26.31
N GLN A 311 4.50 13.77 -27.62
CA GLN A 311 4.59 12.53 -28.39
C GLN A 311 5.87 11.76 -28.04
N VAL A 312 5.80 10.43 -28.14
CA VAL A 312 6.92 9.52 -27.78
C VAL A 312 8.20 9.90 -28.53
N GLY A 313 8.13 10.09 -29.85
CA GLY A 313 9.32 10.44 -30.65
C GLY A 313 9.98 11.76 -30.24
N THR A 314 9.21 12.77 -29.84
CA THR A 314 9.78 14.03 -29.31
C THR A 314 10.49 13.81 -27.98
N MET A 315 9.91 12.98 -27.11
CA MET A 315 10.54 12.64 -25.84
C MET A 315 11.81 11.80 -26.03
N GLU A 316 11.82 10.88 -27.01
CA GLU A 316 12.99 10.07 -27.38
C GLU A 316 14.14 10.95 -27.86
N THR A 317 13.88 11.87 -28.80
CA THR A 317 14.91 12.81 -29.28
C THR A 317 15.50 13.64 -28.13
N LEU A 318 14.65 14.13 -27.23
CA LEU A 318 15.11 14.92 -26.08
C LEU A 318 15.92 14.07 -25.08
N LEU A 319 15.51 12.83 -24.82
CA LEU A 319 16.27 11.89 -23.99
C LEU A 319 17.62 11.57 -24.63
N GLN A 320 17.66 11.27 -25.92
CA GLN A 320 18.90 10.96 -26.64
C GLN A 320 19.87 12.15 -26.58
N SER A 321 19.38 13.35 -26.87
CA SER A 321 20.19 14.57 -26.77
C SER A 321 20.70 14.80 -25.34
N CYS A 322 19.89 14.52 -24.32
CA CYS A 322 20.34 14.56 -22.92
C CYS A 322 21.43 13.53 -22.65
N PHE A 323 21.31 12.30 -23.14
CA PHE A 323 22.26 11.23 -22.91
C PHE A 323 23.59 11.44 -23.66
N ASP A 324 23.54 11.96 -24.88
CA ASP A 324 24.74 12.28 -25.68
C ASP A 324 25.60 13.38 -25.04
N ASN A 325 24.99 14.24 -24.21
CA ASN A 325 25.66 15.30 -23.46
C ASN A 325 26.07 14.88 -22.03
N LEU A 326 25.88 13.61 -21.64
CA LEU A 326 26.40 13.11 -20.36
C LEU A 326 27.88 12.73 -20.50
N GLU A 327 28.70 13.29 -19.62
CA GLU A 327 30.14 13.02 -19.58
C GLU A 327 30.55 12.33 -18.27
N GLY A 328 31.78 11.80 -18.25
CA GLY A 328 32.40 11.23 -17.06
C GLY A 328 31.78 9.91 -16.60
N GLU A 329 31.71 9.71 -15.28
CA GLU A 329 31.28 8.44 -14.67
C GLU A 329 29.80 8.09 -14.94
N TYR A 330 29.00 9.04 -15.44
CA TYR A 330 27.57 8.87 -15.69
C TYR A 330 27.19 8.84 -17.18
N ALA A 331 28.16 8.93 -18.10
CA ALA A 331 27.93 8.78 -19.54
C ALA A 331 27.22 7.45 -19.87
N GLY A 332 27.47 6.43 -19.06
CA GLY A 332 26.83 5.12 -19.16
C GLY A 332 25.31 5.10 -18.99
N VAL A 333 24.69 6.11 -18.35
CA VAL A 333 23.26 6.10 -17.99
C VAL A 333 22.34 5.99 -19.20
N GLY A 334 22.78 6.54 -20.35
CA GLY A 334 22.07 6.48 -21.62
C GLY A 334 22.19 5.14 -22.37
N HIS A 335 22.95 4.18 -21.84
CA HIS A 335 23.22 2.91 -22.49
C HIS A 335 22.48 1.74 -21.82
N PRO A 336 21.86 0.81 -22.58
CA PRO A 336 21.18 -0.37 -22.03
C PRO A 336 22.05 -1.21 -21.08
N GLU A 337 23.35 -1.32 -21.38
CA GLU A 337 24.37 -2.01 -20.57
C GLU A 337 24.48 -1.51 -19.12
N TRP A 338 24.08 -0.27 -18.85
CA TRP A 338 24.05 0.28 -17.51
C TRP A 338 22.94 -0.32 -16.65
N TRP A 339 21.83 -0.71 -17.30
CA TRP A 339 20.56 -1.10 -16.68
C TRP A 339 20.36 -2.63 -16.58
N ARG A 340 21.14 -3.41 -17.32
CA ARG A 340 21.13 -4.88 -17.26
C ARG A 340 21.55 -5.43 -15.90
N THR A 341 21.32 -6.73 -15.71
CA THR A 341 21.72 -7.45 -14.49
C THR A 341 23.23 -7.33 -14.24
N GLY A 342 23.62 -6.85 -13.05
CA GLY A 342 25.03 -6.63 -12.69
C GLY A 342 25.66 -5.35 -13.24
N GLY A 343 24.91 -4.55 -14.01
CA GLY A 343 25.31 -3.23 -14.50
C GLY A 343 25.49 -2.20 -13.39
N GLN A 344 26.01 -1.01 -13.75
CA GLN A 344 26.33 0.03 -12.76
C GLN A 344 25.09 0.55 -12.02
N ALA A 345 23.92 0.60 -12.67
CA ALA A 345 22.68 1.05 -12.04
C ALA A 345 22.34 0.25 -10.76
N GLY A 346 22.60 -1.06 -10.76
CA GLY A 346 22.28 -1.95 -9.65
C GLY A 346 23.09 -1.68 -8.38
N ARG A 347 24.18 -0.90 -8.47
CA ARG A 347 25.08 -0.56 -7.36
C ARG A 347 24.74 0.79 -6.71
N LEU A 348 23.83 1.56 -7.31
CA LEU A 348 23.51 2.91 -6.87
C LEU A 348 22.48 2.89 -5.74
N ASN A 349 22.76 3.64 -4.68
CA ASN A 349 21.77 3.97 -3.65
C ASN A 349 21.00 5.24 -4.02
N SER A 350 20.00 5.62 -3.21
CA SER A 350 19.18 6.82 -3.48
C SER A 350 19.97 8.13 -3.51
N GLY A 351 21.09 8.22 -2.78
CA GLY A 351 21.97 9.40 -2.81
C GLY A 351 22.73 9.49 -4.13
N ALA A 352 23.26 8.38 -4.62
CA ALA A 352 23.95 8.32 -5.91
C ALA A 352 22.99 8.58 -7.08
N LEU A 353 21.77 8.02 -7.05
CA LEU A 353 20.73 8.30 -8.06
C LEU A 353 20.37 9.79 -8.11
N ARG A 354 20.37 10.48 -6.97
CA ARG A 354 20.14 11.92 -6.94
C ARG A 354 21.23 12.71 -7.65
N ILE A 355 22.50 12.27 -7.55
CA ILE A 355 23.62 12.88 -8.28
C ILE A 355 23.45 12.62 -9.78
N VAL A 356 23.12 11.39 -10.19
CA VAL A 356 22.83 11.06 -11.59
C VAL A 356 21.74 11.97 -12.16
N ALA A 357 20.62 12.14 -11.44
CA ALA A 357 19.54 13.03 -11.87
C ALA A 357 19.99 14.50 -12.05
N GLN A 358 20.92 14.97 -11.21
CA GLN A 358 21.48 16.32 -11.32
C GLN A 358 22.36 16.46 -12.56
N GLU A 359 23.20 15.47 -12.87
CA GLU A 359 24.01 15.49 -14.10
C GLU A 359 23.12 15.39 -15.35
N MET A 360 22.09 14.54 -15.34
CA MET A 360 21.08 14.51 -16.42
C MET A 360 20.39 15.87 -16.59
N THR A 361 20.07 16.56 -15.49
CA THR A 361 19.48 17.90 -15.55
C THR A 361 20.43 18.91 -16.20
N ARG A 362 21.73 18.83 -15.90
CA ARG A 362 22.74 19.69 -16.54
C ARG A 362 22.86 19.39 -18.02
N ALA A 363 22.98 18.12 -18.39
CA ALA A 363 23.08 17.68 -19.78
C ALA A 363 21.86 18.08 -20.61
N LEU A 364 20.64 17.95 -20.05
CA LEU A 364 19.39 18.40 -20.66
C LEU A 364 19.40 19.92 -20.97
N ASN A 365 19.98 20.73 -20.10
CA ASN A 365 20.09 22.17 -20.31
C ASN A 365 21.18 22.54 -21.31
N SER A 366 22.30 21.82 -21.33
CA SER A 366 23.38 21.99 -22.31
C SER A 366 22.94 21.67 -23.74
N ALA A 367 22.18 20.58 -23.92
CA ALA A 367 21.55 20.20 -25.19
C ALA A 367 20.76 21.35 -25.82
N SER A 368 20.02 22.10 -25.00
CA SER A 368 19.25 23.25 -25.47
C SER A 368 20.08 24.42 -25.96
N MET A 369 21.26 24.65 -25.38
CA MET A 369 22.10 25.78 -25.79
C MET A 369 22.75 25.51 -27.15
N ALA A 370 23.07 24.25 -27.46
CA ALA A 370 23.60 23.86 -28.76
C ALA A 370 22.59 24.07 -29.91
N GLU A 371 21.29 23.79 -29.69
CA GLU A 371 20.23 24.05 -30.68
C GLU A 371 19.97 25.55 -30.93
N THR A 372 20.26 26.41 -29.94
CA THR A 372 20.00 27.87 -30.05
C THR A 372 21.15 28.63 -30.74
N ILE A 373 22.34 28.03 -30.82
CA ILE A 373 23.57 28.67 -31.38
C ILE A 373 23.73 28.38 -32.88
N GLN A 374 22.98 27.43 -33.46
CA GLN A 374 22.91 27.27 -34.91
C GLN A 374 21.95 28.30 -35.53
N VAL A 375 22.46 29.52 -35.74
CA VAL A 375 21.82 30.57 -36.58
C VAL A 375 22.69 30.84 -37.80
#